data_AF-A0A554XCL8-F1
#
_entry.id   AF-A0A554XCL8-F1
#
_cell.length_a   1.000
_cell.length_b   1.000
_cell.length_c   1.000
_cell.angle_alpha   90.00
_cell.angle_beta   90.00
_cell.angle_gamma   90.00
#
_symmetry.space_group_name_H-M   'P 1'
#
loop_
_entity.id
_entity.type
_entity.pdbx_description
1 polymer ?
#
loop_
_entity_poly.entity_id
_entity_poly.type
_entity_poly.pdbx_seq_one_letter_code
_entity_poly.pdbx_strand_id
1 'polypeptide(L)'
;MPKFEVRQTGKPNLTSYSGLALIGQCCEVAQVDAVIDSRLPVSQGMKTSDMVKAMTGLLSLGKRDFEAIEPFRADRFFKEALGLSRVPSSAWIRRRLDAKASEPVLSS
;
A
#
# COMPACT_ATOMS: atom_id res chain seq x y z
N MET A 1 -12.95 -1.79 5.38
CA MET A 1 -12.50 -0.88 4.31
C MET A 1 -13.53 0.19 3.96
N PRO A 2 -13.15 1.28 3.26
CA PRO A 2 -14.12 2.22 2.70
C PRO A 2 -15.06 1.51 1.72
N LYS A 3 -16.37 1.77 1.86
CA LYS A 3 -17.38 1.33 0.89
C LYS A 3 -17.38 2.34 -0.27
N PHE A 4 -17.02 1.89 -1.46
CA PHE A 4 -17.11 2.71 -2.67
C PHE A 4 -18.54 2.70 -3.20
N GLU A 5 -19.12 3.87 -3.39
CA GLU A 5 -20.44 4.04 -3.99
C GLU A 5 -20.28 4.70 -5.37
N VAL A 6 -20.83 4.05 -6.40
CA VAL A 6 -20.81 4.60 -7.76
C VAL A 6 -21.97 5.60 -7.89
N ARG A 7 -21.62 6.88 -8.02
CA ARG A 7 -22.59 7.97 -8.22
C ARG A 7 -22.29 8.71 -9.52
N GLN A 8 -23.32 9.00 -10.30
CA GLN A 8 -23.22 9.89 -11.45
C GLN A 8 -23.29 11.35 -10.97
N THR A 9 -22.25 12.14 -11.19
CA THR A 9 -22.21 13.57 -10.83
C THR A 9 -22.09 14.46 -12.06
N GLY A 10 -22.70 15.65 -12.01
CA GLY A 10 -22.65 16.63 -13.12
C GLY A 10 -21.25 17.20 -13.40
N LYS A 11 -20.31 17.06 -12.46
CA LYS A 11 -18.87 17.28 -12.67
C LYS A 11 -18.15 15.99 -12.29
N PRO A 12 -17.49 15.30 -13.23
CA PRO A 12 -16.85 14.03 -12.95
C PRO A 12 -15.49 14.25 -12.29
N ASN A 13 -15.30 13.74 -11.06
CA ASN A 13 -13.98 13.56 -10.48
C ASN A 13 -13.43 12.23 -10.99
N LEU A 14 -12.72 12.28 -12.12
CA LEU A 14 -12.15 11.10 -12.77
C LEU A 14 -10.79 10.77 -12.15
N THR A 15 -10.70 9.62 -11.50
CA THR A 15 -9.43 9.01 -11.11
C THR A 15 -9.12 7.88 -12.07
N SER A 16 -8.04 8.01 -12.84
CA SER A 16 -7.65 7.02 -13.88
C SER A 16 -7.24 5.65 -13.31
N TYR A 17 -7.06 5.56 -11.99
CA TYR A 17 -6.66 4.38 -11.24
C TYR A 17 -7.72 3.93 -10.22
N SER A 18 -9.00 4.16 -10.53
CA SER A 18 -10.13 3.76 -9.66
C SER A 18 -10.16 2.25 -9.35
N GLY A 19 -9.61 1.42 -10.24
CA GLY A 19 -9.46 -0.03 -10.03
C GLY A 19 -8.64 -0.42 -8.79
N LEU A 20 -7.85 0.49 -8.22
CA LEU A 20 -7.16 0.25 -6.95
C LEU A 20 -8.12 -0.05 -5.79
N ALA A 21 -9.38 0.40 -5.86
CA ALA A 21 -10.40 0.05 -4.87
C ALA A 21 -10.62 -1.46 -4.79
N LEU A 22 -10.62 -2.16 -5.93
CA LEU A 22 -10.74 -3.62 -5.98
C LEU A 22 -9.49 -4.29 -5.41
N ILE A 23 -8.29 -3.78 -5.72
CA ILE A 23 -7.03 -4.28 -5.16
C ILE A 23 -7.05 -4.19 -3.63
N GLY A 24 -7.50 -3.07 -3.08
CA GLY A 24 -7.65 -2.92 -1.64
C GLY A 24 -8.60 -3.97 -1.05
N GLN A 25 -9.76 -4.21 -1.68
CA GLN A 25 -10.71 -5.24 -1.24
C GLN A 25 -10.10 -6.63 -1.26
N CYS A 26 -9.31 -6.97 -2.28
CA CYS A 26 -8.55 -8.21 -2.31
C CYS A 26 -7.58 -8.31 -1.13
N CYS A 27 -6.86 -7.23 -0.80
CA CYS A 27 -5.97 -7.19 0.36
C CYS A 27 -6.70 -7.37 1.70
N GLU A 28 -7.92 -6.83 1.84
CA GLU A 28 -8.76 -7.04 3.02
C GLU A 28 -9.24 -8.49 3.12
N VAL A 29 -9.76 -9.07 2.04
CA VAL A 29 -10.19 -10.48 1.98
C VAL A 29 -9.02 -11.42 2.28
N ALA A 30 -7.83 -11.12 1.75
CA ALA A 30 -6.60 -11.88 2.02
C ALA A 30 -6.00 -11.61 3.41
N GLN A 31 -6.62 -10.74 4.22
CA GLN A 31 -6.17 -10.37 5.57
C GLN A 31 -4.70 -9.94 5.63
N VAL A 32 -4.24 -9.18 4.63
CA VAL A 32 -2.83 -8.80 4.46
C VAL A 32 -2.25 -8.16 5.73
N ASP A 33 -3.01 -7.30 6.40
CA ASP A 33 -2.58 -6.68 7.66
C ASP A 33 -2.24 -7.74 8.73
N ALA A 34 -3.15 -8.69 8.99
CA ALA A 34 -2.96 -9.72 10.00
C ALA A 34 -1.80 -10.67 9.65
N VAL A 35 -1.70 -11.07 8.37
CA VAL A 35 -0.67 -12.01 7.90
C VAL A 35 0.72 -11.36 7.90
N ILE A 36 0.84 -10.11 7.43
CA ILE A 36 2.13 -9.43 7.29
C ILE A 36 2.60 -8.91 8.64
N ASP A 37 1.77 -8.17 9.37
CA ASP A 37 2.25 -7.49 10.59
C ASP A 37 2.49 -8.47 11.74
N SER A 38 1.89 -9.68 11.74
CA SER A 38 2.22 -10.75 12.70
C SER A 38 3.62 -11.33 12.50
N ARG A 39 4.11 -11.35 11.25
CA ARG A 39 5.44 -11.86 10.90
C ARG A 39 6.51 -10.77 10.86
N LEU A 40 6.10 -9.56 10.51
CA LEU A 40 6.96 -8.41 10.28
C LEU A 40 6.38 -7.22 11.06
N PRO A 41 6.67 -7.12 12.36
CA PRO A 41 6.06 -6.11 13.21
C PRO A 41 6.31 -4.69 12.70
N VAL A 42 5.42 -3.79 13.12
CA VAL A 42 5.45 -2.36 12.82
C VAL A 42 6.83 -1.78 13.11
N SER A 43 7.36 -0.99 12.19
CA SER A 43 8.65 -0.33 12.35
C SER A 43 8.47 1.17 12.21
N GLN A 44 9.04 1.95 13.14
CA GLN A 44 9.03 3.43 13.08
C GLN A 44 7.62 4.02 12.91
N GLY A 45 6.62 3.41 13.57
CA GLY A 45 5.22 3.85 13.53
C GLY A 45 4.48 3.61 12.22
N MET A 46 5.02 2.79 11.32
CA MET A 46 4.40 2.43 10.04
C MET A 46 4.29 0.91 9.90
N LYS A 47 3.12 0.44 9.49
CA LYS A 47 2.85 -0.99 9.29
C LYS A 47 3.63 -1.54 8.11
N THR A 48 4.13 -2.76 8.23
CA THR A 48 4.79 -3.43 7.11
C THR A 48 3.74 -3.80 6.05
N SER A 49 2.50 -4.09 6.47
CA SER A 49 1.39 -4.32 5.54
C SER A 49 1.08 -3.11 4.65
N ASP A 50 1.24 -1.88 5.15
CA ASP A 50 1.02 -0.67 4.35
C ASP A 50 2.02 -0.58 3.19
N MET A 51 3.27 -0.99 3.41
CA MET A 51 4.26 -1.11 2.34
C MET A 51 3.87 -2.15 1.31
N VAL A 52 3.46 -3.34 1.75
CA VAL A 52 3.04 -4.43 0.85
C VAL A 52 1.86 -3.99 -0.01
N LYS A 53 0.81 -3.43 0.61
CA LYS A 53 -0.39 -2.94 -0.09
C LYS A 53 -0.05 -1.81 -1.07
N ALA A 54 0.79 -0.85 -0.66
CA ALA A 54 1.24 0.24 -1.54
C ALA A 54 2.01 -0.27 -2.76
N MET A 55 2.93 -1.21 -2.57
CA MET A 55 3.69 -1.83 -3.66
C MET A 55 2.79 -2.66 -4.58
N THR A 56 1.84 -3.43 -4.05
CA THR A 56 0.84 -4.16 -4.85
C THR A 56 0.00 -3.19 -5.70
N GLY A 57 -0.40 -2.05 -5.12
CA GLY A 57 -1.09 -0.99 -5.86
C GLY A 57 -0.23 -0.42 -7.01
N LEU A 58 1.03 -0.08 -6.75
CA LEU A 58 1.95 0.40 -7.79
C LEU A 58 2.17 -0.64 -8.90
N LEU A 59 2.39 -1.90 -8.55
CA LEU A 59 2.56 -2.98 -9.52
C LEU A 59 1.32 -3.18 -10.39
N SER A 60 0.12 -3.03 -9.81
CA SER A 60 -1.15 -3.07 -10.55
C SER A 60 -1.29 -1.91 -11.54
N LEU A 61 -0.56 -0.81 -11.34
CA LEU A 61 -0.45 0.32 -12.28
C LEU A 61 0.74 0.19 -13.24
N GLY A 62 1.44 -0.94 -13.27
CA GLY A 62 2.63 -1.15 -14.09
C GLY A 62 3.88 -0.41 -13.59
N LYS A 63 3.86 0.13 -12.36
CA LYS A 63 4.97 0.88 -11.75
C LYS A 63 5.82 -0.07 -10.90
N ARG A 64 7.10 -0.20 -11.24
CA ARG A 64 8.03 -1.16 -10.59
C ARG A 64 9.09 -0.50 -9.68
N ASP A 65 9.34 0.79 -9.84
CA ASP A 65 10.31 1.53 -9.03
C ASP A 65 9.66 2.02 -7.73
N PHE A 66 10.42 2.00 -6.63
CA PHE A 66 10.03 2.60 -5.36
C PHE A 66 9.78 4.11 -5.47
N GLU A 67 10.49 4.84 -6.34
CA GLU A 67 10.26 6.28 -6.56
C GLU A 67 8.84 6.57 -7.06
N ALA A 68 8.18 5.59 -7.68
CA ALA A 68 6.85 5.76 -8.21
C ALA A 68 5.78 6.00 -7.13
N ILE A 69 6.10 5.79 -5.84
CA ILE A 69 5.22 6.09 -4.71
C ILE A 69 5.16 7.58 -4.38
N GLU A 70 6.20 8.35 -4.70
CA GLU A 70 6.34 9.73 -4.22
C GLU A 70 5.19 10.66 -4.66
N PRO A 71 4.71 10.59 -5.92
CA PRO A 71 3.52 11.36 -6.33
C PRO A 71 2.25 11.01 -5.54
N PHE A 72 2.15 9.80 -4.98
CA PHE A 72 0.96 9.33 -4.26
C PHE A 72 0.98 9.65 -2.77
N ARG A 73 2.04 10.23 -2.22
CA ARG A 73 2.15 10.44 -0.76
C ARG A 73 1.04 11.31 -0.17
N ALA A 74 0.57 12.28 -0.95
CA ALA A 74 -0.55 13.15 -0.59
C ALA A 74 -1.85 12.77 -1.33
N ASP A 75 -1.84 11.69 -2.10
CA ASP A 75 -3.02 11.23 -2.82
C ASP A 75 -3.98 10.52 -1.85
N ARG A 76 -5.08 11.21 -1.56
CA ARG A 76 -6.14 10.71 -0.69
C ARG A 76 -6.77 9.42 -1.23
N PHE A 77 -7.05 9.36 -2.53
CA PHE A 77 -7.71 8.20 -3.13
C PHE A 77 -6.79 6.98 -3.06
N PHE A 78 -5.52 7.11 -3.41
CA PHE A 78 -4.55 6.02 -3.33
C PHE A 78 -4.47 5.44 -1.91
N LYS A 79 -4.40 6.32 -0.91
CA LYS A 79 -4.39 5.94 0.51
C LYS A 79 -5.65 5.19 0.92
N GLU A 80 -6.82 5.74 0.61
CA GLU A 80 -8.11 5.18 1.01
C GLU A 80 -8.44 3.88 0.26
N ALA A 81 -8.21 3.85 -1.06
CA ALA A 81 -8.46 2.69 -1.92
C ALA A 81 -7.68 1.46 -1.47
N LEU A 82 -6.43 1.62 -1.04
CA LEU A 82 -5.59 0.53 -0.57
C LEU A 82 -5.69 0.30 0.94
N GLY A 83 -6.51 1.06 1.66
CA GLY A 83 -6.67 0.94 3.11
C GLY A 83 -5.36 1.14 3.88
N LEU A 84 -4.57 2.15 3.48
CA LEU A 84 -3.28 2.45 4.10
C LEU A 84 -3.46 3.36 5.32
N SER A 85 -2.77 3.08 6.42
CA SER A 85 -2.71 4.04 7.54
C SER A 85 -1.89 5.27 7.15
N ARG A 86 -0.79 5.05 6.41
CA ARG A 86 0.09 6.07 5.84
C ARG A 86 0.72 5.57 4.55
N VAL A 87 0.85 6.45 3.55
CA VAL A 87 1.59 6.13 2.32
C VAL A 87 3.10 6.19 2.63
N PRO A 88 3.87 5.11 2.41
CA PRO A 88 5.31 5.09 2.66
C PRO A 88 6.06 5.97 1.65
N SER A 89 7.22 6.49 2.05
CA SER A 89 8.17 7.10 1.10
C SER A 89 9.07 6.05 0.46
N SER A 90 9.60 6.35 -0.72
CA SER A 90 10.54 5.49 -1.44
C SER A 90 11.75 5.15 -0.57
N ALA A 91 12.29 6.16 0.15
CA ALA A 91 13.38 6.00 1.09
C ALA A 91 13.04 5.07 2.27
N TRP A 92 11.82 5.16 2.81
CA TRP A 92 11.39 4.29 3.91
C TRP A 92 11.25 2.84 3.42
N ILE A 93 10.71 2.62 2.22
CA ILE A 93 10.57 1.27 1.63
C ILE A 93 11.94 0.62 1.49
N ARG A 94 12.91 1.31 0.89
CA ARG A 94 14.28 0.79 0.72
C ARG A 94 14.89 0.42 2.07
N ARG A 95 14.92 1.37 3.01
CA ARG A 95 15.47 1.13 4.35
C ARG A 95 14.80 -0.06 5.05
N ARG A 96 13.49 -0.21 4.90
CA ARG A 96 12.73 -1.31 5.52
C ARG A 96 13.12 -2.67 4.94
N LEU A 97 13.33 -2.74 3.62
CA LEU A 97 13.76 -3.94 2.92
C LEU A 97 15.23 -4.26 3.20
N ASP A 98 16.11 -3.25 3.17
CA ASP A 98 17.54 -3.40 3.47
C ASP A 98 17.76 -3.92 4.90
N ALA A 99 16.99 -3.39 5.86
CA ALA A 99 17.00 -3.86 7.24
C ALA A 99 16.63 -5.35 7.32
N LYS A 100 15.70 -5.83 6.48
CA LYS A 100 15.31 -7.25 6.46
C LYS A 100 16.31 -8.13 5.71
N ALA A 101 16.92 -7.63 4.66
CA ALA A 101 17.99 -8.34 3.94
C ALA A 101 19.25 -8.52 4.82
N SER A 102 19.47 -7.59 5.76
CA SER A 102 20.61 -7.62 6.68
C SER A 102 20.37 -8.47 7.94
N GLU A 103 19.13 -8.93 8.18
CA GLU A 103 18.84 -9.86 9.28
C GLU A 103 19.42 -11.25 8.93
N PRO A 104 20.31 -11.83 9.75
CA PRO A 104 20.87 -13.15 9.48
C PRO A 104 19.76 -14.20 9.45
N VAL A 105 19.77 -15.08 8.45
CA VAL A 105 18.76 -16.15 8.21
C VAL A 105 18.77 -17.23 9.32
N LEU A 106 19.44 -17.01 10.45
CA LEU A 106 19.61 -17.96 11.54
C LEU A 106 18.62 -17.70 12.68
N SER A 107 17.38 -18.15 12.49
CA SER A 107 16.58 -18.79 13.55
C SER A 107 15.33 -19.40 12.91
N SER A 108 15.45 -20.64 12.48
CA SER A 108 14.34 -21.54 12.16
C SER A 108 14.69 -22.89 12.75
#